data_AF-A0A8T5MS11-F1
#
_entry.id   AF-A0A8T5MS11-F1
#
_cell.length_a   1.000
_cell.length_b   1.000
_cell.length_c   1.000
_cell.angle_alpha   90.00
_cell.angle_beta   90.00
_cell.angle_gamma   90.00
#
_symmetry.space_group_name_H-M   'P 1'
#
loop_
_entity.id
_entity.type
_entity.pdbx_description
1 polymer ?
#
loop_
_entity_poly.entity_id
_entity_poly.type
_entity_poly.pdbx_seq_one_letter_code
_entity_poly.pdbx_strand_id
1 'polypeptide(L)'
;MFVGMDHGTTAIRFGTDDGRVFELSREDAKTMPDPMLLETILSGLEIEANDIDLFAISYSMGDGISKITDIERVVNRGVRRLGGAGIHIGGGTHVFDVIKRSGIPAIVIPGIHSRSDVDRRMKMFSHGASPEKVGIAYHASLQGYDTFIVSDISSNTVTVGVADGKIIGALDACIFAPGILHGPLDLDA
;
A
#
# COMPACT_ATOMS: atom_id res chain seq x y z
N MET A 1 1.12 -12.71 -16.21
CA MET A 1 0.91 -12.90 -14.76
C MET A 1 0.80 -11.58 -14.03
N PHE A 2 0.04 -11.52 -12.95
CA PHE A 2 -0.06 -10.32 -12.12
C PHE A 2 0.70 -10.51 -10.80
N VAL A 3 1.49 -9.50 -10.42
CA VAL A 3 2.20 -9.50 -9.13
C VAL A 3 1.71 -8.33 -8.29
N GLY A 4 1.33 -8.59 -7.04
CA GLY A 4 1.02 -7.58 -6.03
C GLY A 4 2.13 -7.48 -4.99
N MET A 5 2.40 -6.27 -4.51
CA MET A 5 3.32 -6.00 -3.41
C MET A 5 2.62 -5.21 -2.31
N ASP A 6 2.84 -5.61 -1.06
CA ASP A 6 2.48 -4.85 0.13
C ASP A 6 3.70 -4.59 1.02
N HIS A 7 3.92 -3.34 1.45
CA HIS A 7 5.08 -2.94 2.29
C HIS A 7 4.73 -2.77 3.76
N GLY A 8 4.02 -3.74 4.34
CA GLY A 8 3.64 -3.76 5.75
C GLY A 8 4.77 -3.41 6.74
N THR A 9 4.40 -3.10 7.98
CA THR A 9 5.32 -2.54 8.99
C THR A 9 6.52 -3.43 9.31
N THR A 10 6.37 -4.76 9.23
CA THR A 10 7.42 -5.73 9.57
C THR A 10 8.16 -6.29 8.36
N ALA A 11 7.46 -6.54 7.26
CA ALA A 11 7.99 -7.18 6.07
C ALA A 11 7.32 -6.68 4.81
N ILE A 12 7.99 -6.87 3.68
CA ILE A 12 7.46 -6.64 2.34
C ILE A 12 6.96 -7.98 1.82
N ARG A 13 5.70 -8.02 1.43
CA ARG A 13 5.05 -9.23 0.92
C ARG A 13 4.77 -9.07 -0.56
N PHE A 14 4.95 -10.14 -1.29
CA PHE A 14 4.65 -10.26 -2.69
C PHE A 14 3.69 -11.41 -2.91
N GLY A 15 2.77 -11.26 -3.84
CA GLY A 15 1.81 -12.30 -4.20
C GLY A 15 1.52 -12.31 -5.70
N THR A 16 1.27 -13.49 -6.26
CA THR A 16 0.82 -13.65 -7.65
C THR A 16 -0.68 -13.94 -7.71
N ASP A 17 -1.28 -13.75 -8.89
CA ASP A 17 -2.69 -14.11 -9.15
C ASP A 17 -2.98 -15.62 -9.08
N ASP A 18 -1.95 -16.46 -9.18
CA ASP A 18 -2.05 -17.92 -8.98
C ASP A 18 -1.74 -18.39 -7.53
N GLY A 19 -1.51 -17.45 -6.61
CA GLY A 19 -1.45 -17.73 -5.17
C GLY A 19 -0.06 -18.01 -4.60
N ARG A 20 1.02 -17.81 -5.36
CA ARG A 20 2.40 -17.84 -4.82
C ARG A 20 2.66 -16.59 -4.00
N VAL A 21 3.40 -16.76 -2.89
CA VAL A 21 3.66 -15.70 -1.93
C VAL A 21 5.12 -15.74 -1.52
N PHE A 22 5.74 -14.56 -1.46
CA PHE A 22 7.11 -14.38 -0.99
C PHE A 22 7.16 -13.23 0.02
N GLU A 23 7.91 -13.42 1.11
CA GLU A 23 8.10 -12.39 2.14
C GLU A 23 9.59 -12.03 2.24
N LEU A 24 9.88 -10.74 2.21
CA LEU A 24 11.22 -10.17 2.34
C LEU A 24 11.25 -9.18 3.50
N SER A 25 12.25 -9.30 4.38
CA SER A 25 12.36 -8.36 5.50
C SER A 25 12.69 -6.94 5.00
N ARG A 26 12.24 -5.91 5.73
CA ARG A 26 12.50 -4.51 5.35
C ARG A 26 13.98 -4.14 5.40
N GLU A 27 14.74 -4.74 6.31
CA GLU A 27 16.18 -4.49 6.46
C GLU A 27 16.97 -5.16 5.34
N ASP A 28 16.60 -6.38 4.96
CA ASP A 28 17.19 -7.05 3.80
C ASP A 28 16.91 -6.24 2.53
N ALA A 29 15.64 -5.91 2.29
CA ALA A 29 15.24 -5.10 1.13
C ALA A 29 15.96 -3.75 1.06
N LYS A 30 16.31 -3.15 2.19
CA LYS A 30 17.01 -1.86 2.27
C LYS A 30 18.50 -1.95 1.96
N THR A 31 19.13 -3.08 2.26
CA THR A 31 20.59 -3.25 2.17
C THR A 31 21.04 -4.02 0.92
N MET A 32 20.17 -4.83 0.33
CA MET A 32 20.44 -5.55 -0.90
C MET A 32 20.73 -4.60 -2.07
N PRO A 33 21.70 -4.89 -2.96
CA PRO A 33 21.86 -4.14 -4.21
C PRO A 33 20.72 -4.37 -5.19
N ASP A 34 20.41 -3.39 -6.05
CA ASP A 34 19.27 -3.42 -7.00
C ASP A 34 19.12 -4.74 -7.79
N PRO A 35 20.16 -5.27 -8.46
CA PRO A 35 19.98 -6.46 -9.30
C PRO A 35 19.66 -7.69 -8.46
N MET A 36 20.31 -7.80 -7.30
CA MET A 36 20.09 -8.89 -6.35
C MET A 36 18.72 -8.82 -5.70
N LEU A 37 18.21 -7.61 -5.43
CA LEU A 37 16.87 -7.42 -4.88
C LEU A 37 15.80 -7.89 -5.86
N LEU A 38 15.91 -7.50 -7.14
CA LEU A 38 14.98 -7.95 -8.17
C LEU A 38 15.03 -9.47 -8.33
N GLU A 39 16.24 -10.04 -8.44
CA GLU A 39 16.43 -11.49 -8.57
C GLU A 39 15.87 -12.25 -7.35
N THR A 40 16.04 -11.72 -6.14
CA THR A 40 15.49 -12.31 -4.90
C THR A 40 13.97 -12.34 -4.93
N ILE A 41 13.32 -11.25 -5.38
CA ILE A 41 11.85 -11.18 -5.48
C ILE A 41 11.34 -12.18 -6.52
N LEU A 42 11.93 -12.19 -7.72
CA LEU A 42 11.53 -13.06 -8.82
C LEU A 42 11.74 -14.54 -8.48
N SER A 43 12.92 -14.89 -7.93
CA SER A 43 13.23 -16.26 -7.51
C SER A 43 12.34 -16.71 -6.36
N GLY A 44 12.05 -15.82 -5.40
CA GLY A 44 11.15 -16.12 -4.29
C GLY A 44 9.70 -16.37 -4.71
N LEU A 45 9.28 -15.81 -5.85
CA LEU A 45 7.98 -16.06 -6.48
C LEU A 45 8.02 -17.18 -7.54
N GLU A 46 9.20 -17.72 -7.86
CA GLU A 46 9.40 -18.72 -8.91
C GLU A 46 8.90 -18.21 -10.30
N ILE A 47 9.21 -16.96 -10.65
CA ILE A 47 8.79 -16.31 -11.91
C ILE A 47 9.95 -15.64 -12.61
N GLU A 48 9.84 -15.45 -13.92
CA GLU A 48 10.75 -14.61 -14.69
C GLU A 48 10.14 -13.20 -14.90
N ALA A 49 10.99 -12.19 -15.07
CA ALA A 49 10.54 -10.82 -15.29
C ALA A 49 9.62 -10.67 -16.52
N ASN A 50 9.87 -11.47 -17.57
CA ASN A 50 9.12 -11.44 -18.82
C ASN A 50 7.72 -12.07 -18.71
N ASP A 51 7.44 -12.79 -17.62
CA ASP A 51 6.12 -13.41 -17.39
C ASP A 51 5.14 -12.44 -16.72
N ILE A 52 5.62 -11.29 -16.25
CA ILE A 52 4.84 -10.29 -15.51
C ILE A 52 4.15 -9.34 -16.49
N ASP A 53 2.83 -9.46 -16.58
CA ASP A 53 2.00 -8.54 -17.37
C ASP A 53 1.85 -7.19 -16.67
N LEU A 54 1.77 -7.22 -15.33
CA LEU A 54 1.63 -6.02 -14.52
C LEU A 54 2.03 -6.27 -13.06
N PHE A 55 2.80 -5.33 -12.51
CA PHE A 55 3.22 -5.29 -11.10
C PHE A 55 2.47 -4.18 -10.36
N ALA A 56 1.62 -4.55 -9.41
CA ALA A 56 0.86 -3.63 -8.58
C ALA A 56 1.54 -3.40 -7.23
N ILE A 57 1.90 -2.15 -6.93
CA ILE A 57 2.55 -1.76 -5.69
C ILE A 57 1.54 -1.05 -4.79
N SER A 58 1.24 -1.61 -3.62
CA SER A 58 0.56 -0.86 -2.56
C SER A 58 1.49 0.28 -2.14
N TYR A 59 1.07 1.52 -2.33
CA TYR A 59 1.89 2.67 -1.96
C TYR A 59 1.29 3.38 -0.76
N SER A 60 2.16 3.91 0.11
CA SER A 60 1.79 4.37 1.43
C SER A 60 0.65 5.38 1.42
N MET A 61 0.08 5.63 2.60
CA MET A 61 -1.00 6.61 2.80
C MET A 61 -0.63 8.06 2.42
N GLY A 62 0.61 8.33 1.99
CA GLY A 62 1.06 9.65 1.56
C GLY A 62 0.07 10.31 0.59
N ASP A 63 -0.17 11.60 0.80
CA ASP A 63 -1.18 12.38 0.10
C ASP A 63 -0.91 12.50 -1.42
N GLY A 64 0.29 12.15 -1.88
CA GLY A 64 0.81 12.39 -3.24
C GLY A 64 0.05 11.72 -4.38
N ILE A 65 -0.68 10.62 -4.13
CA ILE A 65 -1.31 9.79 -5.17
C ILE A 65 -2.72 9.42 -4.72
N SER A 66 -3.74 9.87 -5.43
CA SER A 66 -5.15 9.62 -5.07
C SER A 66 -5.90 8.69 -6.05
N LYS A 67 -5.21 8.21 -7.08
CA LYS A 67 -5.74 7.32 -8.13
C LYS A 67 -4.70 6.27 -8.47
N ILE A 68 -5.15 5.13 -8.98
CA ILE A 68 -4.24 4.14 -9.56
C ILE A 68 -3.41 4.84 -10.65
N THR A 69 -2.10 4.81 -10.50
CA THR A 69 -1.18 5.62 -11.29
C THR A 69 -0.04 4.76 -11.80
N ASP A 70 0.30 4.90 -13.07
CA ASP A 70 1.50 4.30 -13.66
C ASP A 70 2.75 4.70 -12.84
N ILE A 71 3.60 3.73 -12.51
CA ILE A 71 4.82 3.94 -11.70
C ILE A 71 5.73 5.04 -12.27
N GLU A 72 5.75 5.21 -13.59
CA GLU A 72 6.56 6.21 -14.27
C GLU A 72 6.07 7.64 -13.98
N ARG A 73 4.76 7.78 -13.80
CA ARG A 73 4.07 9.07 -13.59
C ARG A 73 3.99 9.48 -12.13
N VAL A 74 4.40 8.63 -11.21
CA VAL A 74 4.39 8.93 -9.78
C VAL A 74 5.41 10.02 -9.45
N VAL A 75 4.91 11.14 -8.95
CA VAL A 75 5.67 12.31 -8.48
C VAL A 75 5.39 12.56 -7.00
N ASN A 76 6.36 13.13 -6.27
CA ASN A 76 6.23 13.44 -4.83
C ASN A 76 5.91 12.21 -3.96
N ARG A 77 6.86 11.29 -3.91
CA ARG A 77 6.83 10.06 -3.13
C ARG A 77 6.78 10.35 -1.61
N GLY A 78 5.77 9.80 -0.92
CA GLY A 78 5.61 9.84 0.54
C GLY A 78 4.64 10.92 1.07
N VAL A 79 4.51 10.99 2.39
CA VAL A 79 3.81 12.09 3.08
C VAL A 79 4.57 13.37 2.76
N ARG A 80 3.90 14.42 2.25
CA ARG A 80 4.52 15.74 2.07
C ARG A 80 5.06 16.23 3.40
N ARG A 81 6.36 16.07 3.63
CA ARG A 81 7.02 16.55 4.85
C ARG A 81 6.86 18.06 5.01
N LEU A 82 6.21 18.47 6.08
CA LEU A 82 6.46 19.75 6.74
C LEU A 82 7.75 19.60 7.55
N GLY A 83 8.91 19.89 6.94
CA GLY A 83 10.16 20.18 7.65
C GLY A 83 10.91 19.00 8.31
N GLY A 84 12.01 18.59 7.68
CA GLY A 84 13.25 18.20 8.38
C GLY A 84 13.33 16.81 9.02
N ALA A 85 13.81 15.80 8.28
CA ALA A 85 14.56 14.66 8.84
C ALA A 85 15.12 13.70 7.76
N GLY A 86 15.97 14.14 6.83
CA GLY A 86 16.77 13.27 5.92
C GLY A 86 16.00 12.28 5.01
N ILE A 87 16.50 11.97 3.82
CA ILE A 87 15.88 10.93 2.98
C ILE A 87 16.26 9.56 3.58
N HIS A 88 15.50 9.06 4.55
CA HIS A 88 15.61 7.67 4.96
C HIS A 88 14.93 6.83 3.88
N ILE A 89 15.71 6.18 3.03
CA ILE A 89 15.19 5.19 2.07
C ILE A 89 14.82 3.94 2.88
N GLY A 90 13.53 3.71 3.06
CA GLY A 90 13.03 2.46 3.66
C GLY A 90 13.00 1.33 2.63
N GLY A 91 12.98 0.07 3.08
CA GLY A 91 12.96 -1.11 2.19
C GLY A 91 11.86 -1.05 1.11
N GLY A 92 10.64 -0.63 1.45
CA GLY A 92 9.55 -0.47 0.47
C GLY A 92 9.82 0.61 -0.59
N THR A 93 10.53 1.68 -0.22
CA THR A 93 10.98 2.70 -1.20
C THR A 93 12.05 2.14 -2.13
N HIS A 94 12.93 1.29 -1.59
CA HIS A 94 13.96 0.66 -2.39
C HIS A 94 13.38 -0.32 -3.42
N VAL A 95 12.45 -1.19 -3.01
CA VAL A 95 11.74 -2.09 -3.94
C VAL A 95 11.00 -1.31 -5.02
N PHE A 96 10.27 -0.25 -4.66
CA PHE A 96 9.61 0.62 -5.63
C PHE A 96 10.59 1.13 -6.69
N ASP A 97 11.75 1.63 -6.25
CA ASP A 97 12.78 2.20 -7.11
C ASP A 97 13.39 1.14 -8.05
N VAL A 98 13.56 -0.11 -7.57
CA VAL A 98 14.03 -1.24 -8.36
C VAL A 98 13.01 -1.68 -9.41
N ILE A 99 11.72 -1.81 -9.04
CA ILE A 99 10.65 -2.16 -10.00
C ILE A 99 10.48 -1.08 -11.06
N LYS A 100 10.59 0.20 -10.67
CA LYS A 100 10.57 1.30 -11.64
C LYS A 100 11.73 1.20 -12.65
N ARG A 101 12.94 0.88 -12.17
CA ARG A 101 14.12 0.74 -13.03
C ARG A 101 14.14 -0.53 -13.88
N SER A 102 13.40 -1.57 -13.50
CA SER A 102 13.43 -2.86 -14.20
C SER A 102 12.72 -2.82 -15.56
N GLY A 103 11.86 -1.83 -15.80
CA GLY A 103 11.06 -1.73 -17.01
C GLY A 103 9.85 -2.67 -17.03
N ILE A 104 9.59 -3.40 -15.95
CA ILE A 104 8.38 -4.21 -15.78
C ILE A 104 7.18 -3.25 -15.75
N PRO A 105 6.10 -3.49 -16.52
CA PRO A 105 4.89 -2.68 -16.43
C PRO A 105 4.37 -2.67 -14.99
N ALA A 106 4.24 -1.48 -14.39
CA ALA A 106 3.86 -1.37 -12.99
C ALA A 106 2.92 -0.20 -12.71
N ILE A 107 2.01 -0.42 -11.76
CA ILE A 107 1.08 0.57 -11.24
C ILE A 107 1.23 0.71 -9.73
N VAL A 108 0.92 1.90 -9.26
CA VAL A 108 0.79 2.22 -7.84
C VAL A 108 -0.68 2.28 -7.47
N ILE A 109 -1.04 1.53 -6.44
CA ILE A 109 -2.37 1.56 -5.81
C ILE A 109 -2.29 2.46 -4.57
N PRO A 110 -3.04 3.56 -4.53
CA PRO A 110 -3.04 4.48 -3.40
C PRO A 110 -3.92 4.01 -2.24
N GLY A 111 -3.62 4.53 -1.05
CA GLY A 111 -4.53 4.45 0.09
C GLY A 111 -5.66 5.48 0.02
N ILE A 112 -6.46 5.53 1.07
CA ILE A 112 -7.47 6.55 1.32
C ILE A 112 -6.88 7.65 2.21
N HIS A 113 -7.01 8.89 1.76
CA HIS A 113 -6.50 10.07 2.44
C HIS A 113 -7.40 11.29 2.15
N SER A 114 -7.14 12.44 2.79
CA SER A 114 -7.96 13.67 2.64
C SER A 114 -8.15 14.17 1.20
N ARG A 115 -7.21 13.89 0.28
CA ARG A 115 -7.33 14.24 -1.15
C ARG A 115 -8.10 13.22 -1.99
N SER A 116 -8.51 12.09 -1.42
CA SER A 116 -9.28 11.07 -2.13
C SER A 116 -10.70 11.57 -2.43
N ASP A 117 -11.35 10.96 -3.41
CA ASP A 117 -12.74 11.25 -3.74
C ASP A 117 -13.68 10.51 -2.76
N VAL A 118 -13.69 10.99 -1.52
CA VAL A 118 -14.48 10.48 -0.40
C VAL A 118 -15.37 11.59 0.17
N ASP A 119 -16.32 11.24 1.04
CA ASP A 119 -17.21 12.19 1.70
C ASP A 119 -16.40 13.29 2.43
N ARG A 120 -16.82 14.56 2.29
CA ARG A 120 -16.13 15.70 2.89
C ARG A 120 -15.96 15.57 4.40
N ARG A 121 -16.90 14.92 5.09
CA ARG A 121 -16.85 14.69 6.55
C ARG A 121 -15.71 13.74 6.94
N MET A 122 -15.28 12.89 6.02
CA MET A 122 -14.18 11.93 6.21
C MET A 122 -12.81 12.54 5.90
N LYS A 123 -12.77 13.79 5.41
CA LYS A 123 -11.53 14.52 5.10
C LYS A 123 -10.97 15.30 6.30
N MET A 124 -11.51 15.07 7.51
CA MET A 124 -11.01 15.68 8.75
C MET A 124 -9.56 15.26 9.04
N PHE A 125 -9.19 14.02 8.68
CA PHE A 125 -7.86 13.49 8.88
C PHE A 125 -7.11 13.39 7.56
N SER A 126 -5.79 13.58 7.61
CA SER A 126 -4.92 13.50 6.44
C SER A 126 -4.92 12.10 5.83
N HIS A 127 -4.99 11.06 6.66
CA HIS A 127 -4.95 9.63 6.29
C HIS A 127 -6.21 8.91 6.78
N GLY A 128 -6.67 7.91 6.03
CA GLY A 128 -7.86 7.12 6.35
C GLY A 128 -7.66 5.61 6.29
N ALA A 129 -7.01 5.10 5.25
CA ALA A 129 -6.69 3.68 5.13
C ALA A 129 -5.52 3.45 4.18
N SER A 130 -4.73 2.43 4.44
CA SER A 130 -3.70 1.94 3.54
C SER A 130 -4.29 1.08 2.39
N PRO A 131 -3.59 0.92 1.25
CA PRO A 131 -4.18 0.31 0.05
C PRO A 131 -4.57 -1.17 0.20
N GLU A 132 -3.90 -1.92 1.06
CA GLU A 132 -4.27 -3.30 1.39
C GLU A 132 -5.66 -3.36 2.07
N LYS A 133 -6.04 -2.35 2.87
CA LYS A 133 -7.40 -2.25 3.43
C LYS A 133 -8.44 -1.96 2.35
N VAL A 134 -8.06 -1.19 1.32
CA VAL A 134 -8.86 -1.04 0.10
C VAL A 134 -9.03 -2.39 -0.59
N GLY A 135 -8.00 -3.23 -0.60
CA GLY A 135 -8.07 -4.61 -1.08
C GLY A 135 -9.10 -5.47 -0.34
N ILE A 136 -9.22 -5.35 0.98
CA ILE A 136 -10.26 -6.05 1.77
C ILE A 136 -11.66 -5.57 1.35
N ALA A 137 -11.86 -4.26 1.21
CA ALA A 137 -13.13 -3.71 0.73
C ALA A 137 -13.45 -4.19 -0.69
N TYR A 138 -12.46 -4.23 -1.58
CA TYR A 138 -12.61 -4.75 -2.93
C TYR A 138 -12.99 -6.24 -2.94
N HIS A 139 -12.40 -7.05 -2.06
CA HIS A 139 -12.79 -8.46 -1.91
C HIS A 139 -14.27 -8.61 -1.52
N ALA A 140 -14.77 -7.81 -0.56
CA ALA A 140 -16.19 -7.80 -0.23
C ALA A 140 -17.06 -7.38 -1.42
N SER A 141 -16.62 -6.41 -2.22
CA SER A 141 -17.33 -6.04 -3.46
C SER A 141 -17.41 -7.20 -4.47
N LEU A 142 -16.34 -7.99 -4.62
CA LEU A 142 -16.35 -9.20 -5.44
C LEU A 142 -17.31 -10.29 -4.93
N GLN A 143 -17.65 -10.27 -3.64
CA GLN A 143 -18.69 -11.15 -3.08
C GLN A 143 -20.12 -10.66 -3.33
N GLY A 144 -20.29 -9.52 -4.03
CA GLY A 144 -21.59 -8.97 -4.40
C GLY A 144 -22.16 -7.93 -3.42
N TYR A 145 -21.38 -7.47 -2.44
CA TYR A 145 -21.80 -6.39 -1.55
C TYR A 145 -21.50 -5.03 -2.19
N ASP A 146 -22.48 -4.14 -2.23
CA ASP A 146 -22.35 -2.79 -2.80
C ASP A 146 -22.36 -1.68 -1.72
N THR A 147 -22.98 -1.95 -0.56
CA THR A 147 -23.04 -1.04 0.59
C THR A 147 -22.72 -1.80 1.87
N PHE A 148 -21.60 -1.47 2.50
CA PHE A 148 -21.11 -2.18 3.69
C PHE A 148 -20.07 -1.36 4.45
N ILE A 149 -19.78 -1.82 5.67
CA ILE A 149 -18.66 -1.34 6.48
C ILE A 149 -17.76 -2.54 6.72
N VAL A 150 -16.46 -2.40 6.45
CA VAL A 150 -15.45 -3.39 6.79
C VAL A 150 -14.51 -2.82 7.84
N SER A 151 -14.25 -3.58 8.89
CA SER A 151 -13.26 -3.23 9.92
C SER A 151 -12.19 -4.32 9.96
N ASP A 152 -10.97 -3.96 9.58
CA ASP A 152 -9.80 -4.80 9.79
C ASP A 152 -9.26 -4.50 11.19
N ILE A 153 -9.40 -5.48 12.09
CA ILE A 153 -8.96 -5.38 13.48
C ILE A 153 -7.69 -6.24 13.61
N SER A 154 -6.54 -5.62 13.38
CA SER A 154 -5.24 -6.30 13.46
C SER A 154 -4.24 -5.49 14.28
N SER A 155 -3.06 -5.20 13.73
CA SER A 155 -2.06 -4.35 14.40
C SER A 155 -2.58 -2.93 14.63
N ASN A 156 -3.37 -2.42 13.69
CA ASN A 156 -4.21 -1.24 13.78
C ASN A 156 -5.67 -1.65 13.45
N THR A 157 -6.65 -0.94 14.02
CA THR A 157 -8.07 -1.07 13.63
C THR A 157 -8.41 -0.06 12.54
N VAL A 158 -8.61 -0.51 11.29
CA VAL A 158 -9.00 0.38 10.19
C VAL A 158 -10.41 0.04 9.73
N THR A 159 -11.29 1.04 9.71
CA THR A 159 -12.67 0.90 9.24
C THR A 159 -12.86 1.63 7.92
N VAL A 160 -13.31 0.91 6.89
CA VAL A 160 -13.64 1.46 5.56
C VAL A 160 -15.15 1.38 5.33
N GLY A 161 -15.75 2.49 4.92
CA GLY A 161 -17.16 2.57 4.53
C GLY A 161 -17.32 2.56 3.02
N VAL A 162 -18.20 1.71 2.51
CA VAL A 162 -18.57 1.62 1.10
C VAL A 162 -20.08 1.82 0.95
N ALA A 163 -20.48 2.66 0.00
CA ALA A 163 -21.88 2.85 -0.38
C ALA A 163 -21.99 2.95 -1.91
N ASP A 164 -23.00 2.30 -2.48
CA ASP A 164 -23.24 2.25 -3.93
C ASP A 164 -21.99 1.86 -4.74
N GLY A 165 -21.22 0.89 -4.23
CA GLY A 165 -19.98 0.40 -4.84
C GLY A 165 -18.80 1.39 -4.77
N LYS A 166 -18.90 2.46 -3.98
CA LYS A 166 -17.86 3.48 -3.82
C LYS A 166 -17.39 3.58 -2.39
N ILE A 167 -16.08 3.70 -2.19
CA ILE A 167 -15.52 4.02 -0.89
C ILE A 167 -15.92 5.45 -0.53
N ILE A 168 -16.72 5.61 0.53
CA ILE A 168 -17.19 6.92 1.01
C ILE A 168 -16.29 7.50 2.10
N GLY A 169 -15.39 6.70 2.66
CA GLY A 169 -14.40 7.13 3.63
C GLY A 169 -13.76 5.98 4.38
N ALA A 170 -12.74 6.32 5.16
CA ALA A 170 -12.08 5.39 6.05
C ALA A 170 -11.58 6.08 7.32
N LEU A 171 -11.50 5.33 8.40
CA LEU A 171 -10.98 5.76 9.70
C LEU A 171 -9.82 4.83 10.09
N ASP A 172 -8.64 5.40 10.24
CA ASP A 172 -7.46 4.70 10.75
C ASP A 172 -7.50 4.67 12.30
N ALA A 173 -6.91 3.63 12.87
CA ALA A 173 -6.97 3.23 14.27
C ALA A 173 -6.65 4.36 15.24
N CYS A 174 -5.68 5.18 14.88
CA CYS A 174 -5.16 6.20 15.75
C CYS A 174 -6.15 7.36 15.97
N ILE A 175 -7.31 7.35 15.31
CA ILE A 175 -8.30 8.41 15.40
C ILE A 175 -9.37 8.12 16.45
N PHE A 176 -9.79 6.87 16.70
CA PHE A 176 -10.75 6.52 17.78
C PHE A 176 -10.75 5.04 18.21
N ALA A 177 -9.83 4.19 17.73
CA ALA A 177 -9.87 2.74 17.93
C ALA A 177 -8.44 2.14 17.96
N PRO A 178 -7.69 2.22 19.09
CA PRO A 178 -6.36 1.62 19.18
C PRO A 178 -6.40 0.14 18.73
N GLY A 179 -5.43 -0.25 17.90
CA GLY A 179 -5.25 -1.64 17.52
C GLY A 179 -4.60 -2.44 18.64
N ILE A 180 -4.32 -3.73 18.38
CA ILE A 180 -3.65 -4.60 19.37
C ILE A 180 -2.21 -4.12 19.63
N LEU A 181 -1.57 -3.48 18.63
CA LEU A 181 -0.16 -3.08 18.67
C LEU A 181 0.04 -1.56 18.65
N HIS A 182 -0.77 -0.81 17.88
CA HIS A 182 -0.60 0.64 17.70
C HIS A 182 -1.72 1.45 18.38
N GLY A 183 -1.33 2.52 19.09
CA GLY A 183 -2.22 3.38 19.87
C GLY A 183 -2.51 4.74 19.23
N PRO A 184 -3.41 5.57 19.81
CA PRO A 184 -3.77 6.90 19.27
C PRO A 184 -2.60 7.90 19.14
N LEU A 185 -1.47 7.62 19.80
CA LEU A 185 -0.27 8.47 19.79
C LEU A 185 0.69 8.19 18.61
N ASP A 186 0.48 7.14 17.81
CA ASP A 186 1.34 6.82 16.67
C ASP A 186 1.13 7.73 15.44
N LEU A 187 0.30 8.78 15.56
CA LEU A 187 0.07 9.81 14.52
C LEU A 187 0.84 11.11 14.72
N ASP A 188 1.56 11.28 15.83
CA ASP A 188 2.45 12.44 16.01
C ASP A 188 3.82 12.17 15.38
N ALA A 189 3.98 12.60 14.13
CA ALA A 189 5.27 12.81 13.48
C ALA A 189 5.23 14.07 12.60
#